data_AF-G1K9L8-F1
#
_entry.id   AF-G1K9L8-F1
#
_cell.length_a   1.000
_cell.length_b   1.000
_cell.length_c   1.000
_cell.angle_alpha   90.00
_cell.angle_beta   90.00
_cell.angle_gamma   90.00
#
_symmetry.space_group_name_H-M   'P 1'
#
loop_
_entity.id
_entity.type
_entity.pdbx_description
1 polymer ?
#
loop_
_entity_poly.entity_id
_entity_poly.type
_entity_poly.pdbx_seq_one_letter_code
_entity_poly.pdbx_strand_id
1 'polypeptide(L)'
;MAALEQHQLPAEASPSPASSSSAAAAAPLLPGGSVPVLFCFSVFARPSSVPRGSGYEALIQKFLSLYGDQLDMHRKFVVQLFAEEWSQYIDLPKGFVVAERCKVRLVPLQIQLTTLGNLTPSSTVFFCCDMQERFRPAIKYFGDIISVGQRLLQGARILGIPVIVTEQYPKGLEAQFWKINIFYYILFCSLIYSVNICVGFFLSKTHVCIQQTALELVGRGLEVHIVADATSSRSMMDRMFALERLARTGIIVTTSEAILLQLIADKDHPKFKEIQNLIKASAPESGLLSKV
;
A
#
# COMPACT_ATOMS: atom_id res chain seq x y z
N MET A 1 -33.88 -18.22 -26.58
CA MET A 1 -33.38 -16.85 -26.34
C MET A 1 -31.98 -16.99 -25.74
N ALA A 2 -30.98 -17.08 -26.63
CA ALA A 2 -29.94 -16.05 -26.88
C ALA A 2 -28.87 -16.06 -25.76
N ALA A 3 -27.81 -16.89 -25.83
CA ALA A 3 -26.61 -16.85 -26.69
C ALA A 3 -25.66 -15.68 -26.35
N LEU A 4 -24.40 -16.00 -25.97
CA LEU A 4 -23.18 -15.21 -26.25
C LEU A 4 -21.92 -16.00 -25.84
N GLU A 5 -21.11 -16.36 -26.85
CA GLU A 5 -19.78 -16.95 -26.77
C GLU A 5 -18.68 -15.89 -27.00
N GLN A 6 -17.65 -15.98 -26.16
CA GLN A 6 -16.18 -15.90 -26.36
C GLN A 6 -15.52 -15.02 -27.45
N HIS A 7 -14.47 -14.28 -27.02
CA HIS A 7 -13.04 -14.34 -27.43
C HIS A 7 -12.38 -12.93 -27.38
N GLN A 8 -11.31 -12.65 -26.62
CA GLN A 8 -9.88 -13.07 -26.62
C GLN A 8 -8.97 -12.05 -27.35
N LEU A 9 -8.05 -11.44 -26.59
CA LEU A 9 -7.01 -10.48 -26.98
C LEU A 9 -5.86 -11.15 -27.76
N PRO A 10 -5.08 -10.38 -28.55
CA PRO A 10 -3.63 -10.42 -28.38
C PRO A 10 -2.90 -9.06 -28.48
N ALA A 11 -1.61 -9.11 -28.10
CA ALA A 11 -0.72 -8.03 -27.67
C ALA A 11 -0.03 -7.20 -28.77
N GLU A 12 0.38 -5.97 -28.43
CA GLU A 12 1.28 -5.11 -29.20
C GLU A 12 2.74 -5.19 -28.70
N ALA A 13 3.68 -5.16 -29.65
CA ALA A 13 5.06 -4.73 -29.44
C ALA A 13 5.49 -3.76 -30.57
N SER A 14 5.90 -2.55 -30.15
CA SER A 14 6.76 -1.48 -30.73
C SER A 14 7.19 -1.53 -32.22
N PRO A 15 7.33 -0.39 -32.96
CA PRO A 15 8.47 0.53 -32.76
C PRO A 15 8.28 2.04 -33.13
N SER A 16 9.29 2.84 -32.77
CA SER A 16 9.64 4.23 -33.15
C SER A 16 10.01 4.41 -34.65
N PRO A 17 10.48 5.59 -35.15
CA PRO A 17 10.21 7.02 -34.87
C PRO A 17 9.90 7.82 -36.17
N ALA A 18 9.43 9.08 -36.09
CA ALA A 18 9.92 10.24 -36.87
C ALA A 18 8.93 11.42 -36.94
N SER A 19 9.54 12.60 -36.89
CA SER A 19 9.06 13.97 -37.03
C SER A 19 8.13 14.28 -38.22
N SER A 20 7.16 15.17 -38.03
CA SER A 20 7.29 16.60 -38.41
C SER A 20 5.95 17.34 -38.37
N SER A 21 6.03 18.56 -37.83
CA SER A 21 5.12 19.70 -37.90
C SER A 21 3.87 19.63 -38.80
N SER A 22 2.70 19.88 -38.22
CA SER A 22 1.80 20.92 -38.76
C SER A 22 0.78 21.40 -37.71
N ALA A 23 0.69 22.73 -37.62
CA ALA A 23 -0.43 23.54 -37.15
C ALA A 23 -1.08 23.19 -35.79
N ALA A 24 -0.74 23.99 -34.78
CA ALA A 24 -1.57 24.21 -33.61
C ALA A 24 -3.02 24.53 -34.02
N ALA A 25 -3.92 23.58 -33.81
CA ALA A 25 -5.35 23.83 -33.86
C ALA A 25 -5.75 24.61 -32.59
N ALA A 26 -5.75 25.93 -32.71
CA ALA A 26 -6.26 26.85 -31.71
C ALA A 26 -7.71 26.48 -31.38
N ALA A 27 -7.93 26.01 -30.15
CA ALA A 27 -9.28 25.81 -29.62
C ALA A 27 -10.02 27.18 -29.59
N PRO A 28 -11.30 27.23 -29.98
CA PRO A 28 -12.03 28.48 -30.12
C PRO A 28 -12.12 29.21 -28.77
N LEU A 29 -11.68 30.47 -28.77
CA LEU A 29 -11.78 31.41 -27.67
C LEU A 29 -13.26 31.64 -27.32
N LEU A 30 -13.69 31.19 -26.15
CA LEU A 30 -15.03 31.47 -25.63
C LEU A 30 -15.19 32.99 -25.38
N PRO A 31 -16.29 33.62 -25.83
CA PRO A 31 -16.56 35.03 -25.59
C PRO A 31 -17.01 35.22 -24.13
N GLY A 32 -16.15 35.84 -23.34
CA GLY A 32 -16.31 36.00 -21.89
C GLY A 32 -15.03 35.54 -21.21
N GLY A 33 -14.23 36.50 -20.73
CA GLY A 33 -12.84 36.34 -20.30
C GLY A 33 -12.63 35.27 -19.23
N SER A 34 -12.63 34.00 -19.64
CA SER A 34 -12.49 32.81 -18.81
C SER A 34 -11.43 31.91 -19.41
N VAL A 35 -10.74 31.20 -18.55
CA VAL A 35 -9.55 30.43 -18.85
C VAL A 35 -9.84 28.97 -18.52
N PRO A 36 -9.56 28.02 -19.45
CA PRO A 36 -9.79 26.61 -19.20
C PRO A 36 -8.77 26.06 -18.18
N VAL A 37 -9.27 25.35 -17.18
CA VAL A 37 -8.48 24.75 -16.11
C VAL A 37 -8.85 23.27 -15.99
N LEU A 38 -7.84 22.41 -15.93
CA LEU A 38 -8.04 21.00 -15.60
C LEU A 38 -7.72 20.79 -14.13
N PHE A 39 -8.73 20.43 -13.32
CA PHE A 39 -8.54 20.13 -11.91
C PHE A 39 -8.38 18.63 -11.70
N CYS A 40 -7.25 18.23 -11.13
CA CYS A 40 -6.90 16.84 -10.87
C CYS A 40 -6.89 16.56 -9.36
N PHE A 41 -7.54 15.47 -8.95
CA PHE A 41 -7.53 14.96 -7.59
C PHE A 41 -7.43 13.44 -7.59
N SER A 42 -6.36 12.89 -7.00
CA SER A 42 -6.09 11.45 -7.06
C SER A 42 -6.12 10.95 -8.51
N VAL A 43 -6.99 10.00 -8.85
CA VAL A 43 -7.20 9.46 -10.21
C VAL A 43 -8.21 10.25 -11.04
N PHE A 44 -8.89 11.24 -10.46
CA PHE A 44 -9.93 12.02 -11.13
C PHE A 44 -9.36 13.28 -11.78
N ALA A 45 -9.85 13.60 -12.98
CA ALA A 45 -9.59 14.86 -13.65
C ALA A 45 -10.91 15.43 -14.17
N ARG A 46 -11.21 16.69 -13.80
CA ARG A 46 -12.43 17.39 -14.21
C ARG A 46 -12.06 18.68 -14.93
N PRO A 47 -12.40 18.81 -16.23
CA PRO A 47 -12.22 20.06 -16.93
C PRO A 47 -13.23 21.10 -16.42
N SER A 48 -12.78 22.34 -16.26
CA SER A 48 -13.59 23.48 -15.82
C SER A 48 -13.03 24.76 -16.44
N SER A 49 -13.67 25.90 -16.16
CA SER A 49 -13.14 27.23 -16.46
C SER A 49 -13.20 28.14 -15.23
N VAL A 50 -12.31 29.13 -15.19
CA VAL A 50 -12.29 30.22 -14.19
C VAL A 50 -12.12 31.57 -14.90
N PRO A 51 -12.57 32.70 -14.32
CA PRO A 51 -12.35 34.01 -14.94
C PRO A 51 -10.86 34.33 -15.14
N ARG A 52 -10.51 35.01 -16.22
CA ARG A 52 -9.15 35.46 -16.53
C ARG A 52 -8.71 36.49 -15.49
N GLY A 53 -7.47 36.41 -15.04
CA GLY A 53 -6.97 37.27 -13.97
C GLY A 53 -7.34 36.79 -12.57
N SER A 54 -8.00 35.63 -12.44
CA SER A 54 -8.29 35.03 -11.15
C SER A 54 -7.01 34.64 -10.41
N GLY A 55 -6.98 34.93 -9.11
CA GLY A 55 -5.93 34.45 -8.21
C GLY A 55 -6.13 33.00 -7.78
N TYR A 56 -5.18 32.48 -7.00
CA TYR A 56 -5.23 31.12 -6.46
C TYR A 56 -6.47 30.83 -5.61
N GLU A 57 -7.04 31.85 -4.94
CA GLU A 57 -8.24 31.71 -4.11
C GLU A 57 -9.46 31.23 -4.91
N ALA A 58 -9.67 31.78 -6.10
CA ALA A 58 -10.78 31.38 -6.97
C ALA A 58 -10.58 29.96 -7.52
N LEU A 59 -9.33 29.55 -7.77
CA LEU A 59 -9.01 28.16 -8.15
C LEU A 59 -9.33 27.20 -7.00
N ILE A 60 -8.96 27.55 -5.76
CA ILE A 60 -9.27 26.75 -4.57
C ILE A 60 -10.79 26.63 -4.39
N GLN A 61 -11.53 27.73 -4.45
CA GLN A 61 -12.99 27.72 -4.34
C GLN A 61 -13.65 26.86 -5.42
N LYS A 62 -13.18 26.99 -6.68
CA LYS A 62 -13.68 26.16 -7.78
C LYS A 62 -13.33 24.69 -7.59
N PHE A 63 -12.13 24.38 -7.08
CA PHE A 63 -11.74 23.03 -6.77
C PHE A 63 -12.59 22.42 -5.65
N LEU A 64 -12.80 23.15 -4.55
CA LEU A 64 -13.64 22.73 -3.44
C LEU A 64 -15.10 22.54 -3.87
N SER A 65 -15.63 23.34 -4.79
CA SER A 65 -16.98 23.07 -5.32
C SER A 65 -17.06 21.82 -6.20
N LEU A 66 -15.94 21.39 -6.81
CA LEU A 66 -15.90 20.19 -7.64
C LEU A 66 -15.63 18.91 -6.84
N TYR A 67 -14.80 18.99 -5.80
CA TYR A 67 -14.29 17.83 -5.06
C TYR A 67 -14.53 17.91 -3.55
N GLY A 68 -15.14 18.98 -3.03
CA GLY A 68 -15.30 19.25 -1.59
C GLY A 68 -15.93 18.10 -0.82
N ASP A 69 -16.96 17.47 -1.38
CA ASP A 69 -17.63 16.32 -0.77
C ASP A 69 -16.72 15.08 -0.66
N GLN A 70 -15.63 15.04 -1.44
CA GLN A 70 -14.64 13.96 -1.46
C GLN A 70 -13.37 14.29 -0.67
N LEU A 71 -13.27 15.49 -0.09
CA LEU A 71 -12.09 15.95 0.64
C LEU A 71 -12.30 15.80 2.14
N ASP A 72 -11.34 15.16 2.79
CA ASP A 72 -11.24 15.11 4.24
C ASP A 72 -10.71 16.46 4.77
N MET A 73 -11.60 17.29 5.32
CA MET A 73 -11.28 18.64 5.81
C MET A 73 -10.26 18.67 6.97
N HIS A 74 -9.93 17.52 7.56
CA HIS A 74 -8.91 17.43 8.61
C HIS A 74 -7.47 17.34 8.06
N ARG A 75 -7.29 17.14 6.75
CA ARG A 75 -5.96 17.01 6.14
C ARG A 75 -5.46 18.35 5.57
N LYS A 76 -4.17 18.61 5.71
CA LYS A 76 -3.51 19.73 5.03
C LYS A 76 -3.22 19.33 3.59
N PHE A 77 -3.63 20.17 2.64
CA PHE A 77 -3.37 19.97 1.22
C PHE A 77 -2.60 21.15 0.64
N VAL A 78 -1.86 20.89 -0.43
CA VAL A 78 -1.26 21.91 -1.28
C VAL A 78 -1.80 21.78 -2.69
N VAL A 79 -2.09 22.94 -3.26
CA VAL A 79 -2.44 23.07 -4.66
C VAL A 79 -1.15 23.28 -5.44
N GLN A 80 -0.91 22.40 -6.42
CA GLN A 80 0.22 22.48 -7.33
C GLN A 80 -0.26 22.82 -8.75
N LEU A 81 0.51 23.64 -9.44
CA LEU A 81 0.33 23.96 -10.84
C LEU A 81 1.26 23.09 -11.68
N PHE A 82 0.80 22.60 -12.82
CA PHE A 82 1.71 22.00 -13.80
C PHE A 82 2.53 23.09 -14.49
N ALA A 83 3.85 22.99 -14.37
CA ALA A 83 4.80 23.81 -15.11
C ALA A 83 5.19 23.09 -16.41
N GLU A 84 4.91 23.71 -17.55
CA GLU A 84 5.26 23.14 -18.86
C GLU A 84 6.78 23.11 -19.08
N GLU A 85 7.49 24.14 -18.61
CA GLU A 85 8.95 24.29 -18.74
C GLU A 85 9.72 23.09 -18.16
N TRP A 86 9.29 22.58 -17.02
CA TRP A 86 9.92 21.45 -16.32
C TRP A 86 9.10 20.15 -16.44
N SER A 87 7.96 20.18 -17.14
CA SER A 87 7.01 19.07 -17.26
C SER A 87 6.64 18.40 -15.93
N GLN A 88 6.55 19.20 -14.86
CA GLN A 88 6.28 18.72 -13.49
C GLN A 88 5.27 19.62 -12.77
N TYR A 89 4.71 19.12 -11.67
CA TYR A 89 3.87 19.94 -10.79
C TYR A 89 4.74 20.70 -9.79
N ILE A 90 4.50 22.00 -9.66
CA ILE A 90 5.18 22.91 -8.73
C ILE A 90 4.18 23.54 -7.76
N ASP A 91 4.64 23.95 -6.60
CA ASP A 91 3.80 24.65 -5.63
C ASP A 91 3.29 25.97 -6.19
N LEU A 92 2.01 26.25 -5.96
CA LEU A 92 1.36 27.45 -6.48
C LEU A 92 1.93 28.71 -5.78
N PRO A 93 2.61 29.62 -6.50
CA PRO A 93 3.30 30.74 -5.86
C PRO A 93 2.31 31.80 -5.35
N LYS A 94 2.74 32.56 -4.33
CA LYS A 94 1.94 33.70 -3.81
C LYS A 94 1.78 34.77 -4.90
N GLY A 95 0.57 35.29 -5.05
CA GLY A 95 0.26 36.29 -6.07
C GLY A 95 0.10 35.73 -7.49
N PHE A 96 -0.01 34.41 -7.65
CA PHE A 96 -0.28 33.78 -8.94
C PHE A 96 -1.57 34.29 -9.57
N VAL A 97 -1.51 34.64 -10.86
CA VAL A 97 -2.64 35.11 -11.66
C VAL A 97 -2.82 34.20 -12.87
N VAL A 98 -4.03 33.69 -13.08
CA VAL A 98 -4.36 32.81 -14.22
C VAL A 98 -4.47 33.64 -15.50
N ALA A 99 -3.47 33.53 -16.39
CA ALA A 99 -3.44 34.22 -17.68
C ALA A 99 -3.87 33.33 -18.86
N GLU A 100 -3.57 32.03 -18.81
CA GLU A 100 -3.77 31.02 -19.86
C GLU A 100 -4.14 29.64 -19.30
N ARG A 101 -4.28 28.61 -20.16
CA ARG A 101 -4.65 27.24 -19.78
C ARG A 101 -3.69 26.71 -18.71
N CYS A 102 -4.24 26.24 -17.60
CA CYS A 102 -3.44 25.61 -16.55
C CYS A 102 -4.02 24.26 -16.11
N LYS A 103 -3.13 23.40 -15.61
CA LYS A 103 -3.51 22.15 -14.95
C LYS A 103 -3.15 22.28 -13.49
N VAL A 104 -4.11 21.97 -12.63
CA VAL A 104 -3.97 22.12 -11.19
C VAL A 104 -4.21 20.77 -10.55
N ARG A 105 -3.33 20.39 -9.63
CA ARG A 105 -3.45 19.18 -8.84
C ARG A 105 -3.51 19.55 -7.37
N LEU A 106 -4.44 18.94 -6.63
CA LEU A 106 -4.36 18.96 -5.18
C LEU A 106 -3.57 17.75 -4.71
N VAL A 107 -2.52 17.99 -3.94
CA VAL A 107 -1.74 16.94 -3.28
C VAL A 107 -1.90 17.08 -1.77
N PRO A 108 -2.08 15.97 -1.03
CA PRO A 108 -1.95 16.04 0.42
C PRO A 108 -0.53 16.53 0.74
N LEU A 109 -0.43 17.51 1.65
CA LEU A 109 0.87 17.93 2.16
C LEU A 109 1.39 16.73 2.95
N GLN A 110 2.29 15.94 2.35
CA GLN A 110 2.99 14.87 3.05
C GLN A 110 3.81 15.52 4.16
N ILE A 111 3.25 15.57 5.37
CA ILE A 111 4.10 15.47 6.54
C ILE A 111 4.67 14.06 6.44
N GLN A 112 6.00 13.92 6.39
CA GLN A 112 6.62 12.66 6.79
C GLN A 112 6.22 12.44 8.25
N LEU A 113 5.05 11.84 8.46
CA LEU A 113 4.78 11.19 9.71
C LEU A 113 5.82 10.09 9.78
N THR A 114 6.77 10.24 10.70
CA THR A 114 7.35 9.06 11.32
C THR A 114 6.16 8.28 11.84
N THR A 115 5.69 7.28 11.09
CA THR A 115 4.59 6.45 11.52
C THR A 115 5.06 5.77 12.79
N LEU A 116 4.46 6.09 13.93
CA LEU A 116 4.81 5.49 15.22
C LEU A 116 4.56 3.97 15.24
N GLY A 117 3.92 3.44 14.19
CA GLY A 117 3.62 2.03 14.10
C GLY A 117 2.31 1.65 14.79
N ASN A 118 1.40 2.60 15.01
CA ASN A 118 0.20 2.33 15.80
C ASN A 118 -0.80 1.47 15.01
N LEU A 119 -0.82 0.17 15.35
CA LEU A 119 -1.74 -0.79 14.77
C LEU A 119 -3.10 -0.73 15.47
N THR A 120 -4.18 -0.75 14.68
CA THR A 120 -5.55 -0.95 15.18
C THR A 120 -6.22 -2.07 14.39
N PRO A 121 -7.09 -2.90 14.98
CA PRO A 121 -7.74 -3.99 14.24
C PRO A 121 -8.50 -3.51 12.99
N SER A 122 -9.14 -2.34 13.05
CA SER A 122 -9.90 -1.76 11.93
C SER A 122 -9.06 -1.28 10.75
N SER A 123 -7.80 -0.90 11.02
CA SER A 123 -6.88 -0.43 9.99
C SER A 123 -5.82 -1.45 9.64
N THR A 124 -5.94 -2.70 10.10
CA THR A 124 -4.92 -3.74 9.90
C THR A 124 -5.40 -4.82 8.94
N VAL A 125 -4.48 -5.32 8.10
CA VAL A 125 -4.64 -6.57 7.35
C VAL A 125 -3.42 -7.45 7.65
N PHE A 126 -3.63 -8.74 7.92
CA PHE A 126 -2.54 -9.73 7.93
C PHE A 126 -2.29 -10.26 6.53
N PHE A 127 -1.03 -10.48 6.17
CA PHE A 127 -0.64 -10.94 4.84
C PHE A 127 0.30 -12.14 4.94
N CYS A 128 -0.21 -13.31 4.57
CA CYS A 128 0.49 -14.58 4.53
C CYS A 128 1.07 -14.84 3.14
N CYS A 129 2.38 -14.73 2.98
CA CYS A 129 3.06 -14.97 1.72
C CYS A 129 3.69 -16.36 1.68
N ASP A 130 3.24 -17.16 0.71
CA ASP A 130 3.94 -18.31 0.15
C ASP A 130 4.37 -19.37 1.18
N MET A 131 3.54 -19.58 2.20
CA MET A 131 3.77 -20.55 3.30
C MET A 131 3.53 -22.02 2.85
N GLN A 132 4.30 -22.47 1.87
CA GLN A 132 4.06 -23.73 1.16
C GLN A 132 4.95 -24.88 1.67
N GLU A 133 4.41 -26.10 1.65
CA GLU A 133 5.03 -27.30 2.24
C GLU A 133 6.37 -27.65 1.56
N ARG A 134 6.50 -27.42 0.25
CA ARG A 134 7.74 -27.68 -0.49
C ARG A 134 8.93 -26.82 -0.01
N PHE A 135 8.69 -25.76 0.76
CA PHE A 135 9.75 -24.97 1.38
C PHE A 135 10.27 -25.58 2.70
N ARG A 136 9.54 -26.51 3.32
CA ARG A 136 9.91 -27.15 4.59
C ARG A 136 11.38 -27.62 4.67
N PRO A 137 11.93 -28.37 3.70
CA PRO A 137 13.31 -28.86 3.81
C PRO A 137 14.36 -27.76 3.63
N ALA A 138 13.99 -26.63 3.02
CA ALA A 138 14.95 -25.61 2.63
C ALA A 138 15.00 -24.42 3.59
N ILE A 139 13.91 -24.12 4.30
CA ILE A 139 13.82 -22.94 5.17
C ILE A 139 14.27 -23.27 6.60
N LYS A 140 15.10 -22.42 7.18
CA LYS A 140 15.54 -22.56 8.58
C LYS A 140 14.37 -22.28 9.52
N TYR A 141 14.26 -23.08 10.58
CA TYR A 141 13.21 -22.95 11.62
C TYR A 141 11.78 -23.05 11.07
N PHE A 142 11.55 -23.76 9.96
CA PHE A 142 10.24 -23.80 9.29
C PHE A 142 9.09 -24.17 10.25
N GLY A 143 9.26 -25.22 11.07
CA GLY A 143 8.23 -25.65 12.04
C GLY A 143 7.93 -24.57 13.09
N ASP A 144 8.97 -23.90 13.59
CA ASP A 144 8.84 -22.83 14.57
C ASP A 144 8.10 -21.63 13.97
N ILE A 145 8.48 -21.22 12.75
CA ILE A 145 7.81 -20.12 12.03
C ILE A 145 6.36 -20.47 11.70
N ILE A 146 6.04 -21.74 11.36
CA ILE A 146 4.65 -22.19 11.18
C ILE A 146 3.86 -22.04 12.48
N SER A 147 4.44 -22.39 13.62
CA SER A 147 3.74 -22.29 14.91
C SER A 147 3.42 -20.83 15.29
N VAL A 148 4.35 -19.91 15.03
CA VAL A 148 4.11 -18.46 15.16
C VAL A 148 3.09 -18.01 14.10
N GLY A 149 3.20 -18.55 12.90
CA GLY A 149 2.22 -18.59 11.81
C GLY A 149 0.79 -18.78 12.28
N GLN A 150 0.56 -19.86 13.01
CA GLN A 150 -0.76 -20.21 13.51
C GLN A 150 -1.21 -19.25 14.61
N ARG A 151 -0.26 -18.75 15.42
CA ARG A 151 -0.54 -17.82 16.53
C ARG A 151 -1.18 -16.51 16.06
N LEU A 152 -0.58 -15.75 15.12
CA LEU A 152 -1.26 -14.53 14.64
C LEU A 152 -2.48 -14.83 13.75
N LEU A 153 -2.61 -15.99 13.10
CA LEU A 153 -3.84 -16.34 12.37
C LEU A 153 -5.01 -16.52 13.35
N GLN A 154 -4.75 -17.16 14.49
CA GLN A 154 -5.71 -17.24 15.59
C GLN A 154 -6.00 -15.85 16.16
N GLY A 155 -4.97 -15.02 16.37
CA GLY A 155 -5.12 -13.64 16.83
C GLY A 155 -5.96 -12.79 15.88
N ALA A 156 -5.69 -12.87 14.57
CA ALA A 156 -6.45 -12.20 13.52
C ALA A 156 -7.92 -12.61 13.55
N ARG A 157 -8.20 -13.92 13.65
CA ARG A 157 -9.56 -14.44 13.77
C ARG A 157 -10.27 -13.92 15.02
N ILE A 158 -9.60 -13.90 16.16
CA ILE A 158 -10.16 -13.39 17.42
C ILE A 158 -10.51 -11.90 17.28
N LEU A 159 -9.59 -11.10 16.71
CA LEU A 159 -9.75 -9.65 16.56
C LEU A 159 -10.59 -9.24 15.33
N GLY A 160 -11.03 -10.19 14.50
CA GLY A 160 -11.80 -9.90 13.29
C GLY A 160 -11.00 -9.22 12.19
N ILE A 161 -9.68 -9.39 12.19
CA ILE A 161 -8.75 -8.76 11.24
C ILE A 161 -8.70 -9.59 9.95
N PRO A 162 -8.84 -8.98 8.77
CA PRO A 162 -8.74 -9.68 7.49
C PRO A 162 -7.34 -10.27 7.28
N VAL A 163 -7.31 -11.46 6.65
CA VAL A 163 -6.08 -12.16 6.28
C VAL A 163 -6.06 -12.35 4.77
N ILE A 164 -5.00 -11.90 4.11
CA ILE A 164 -4.69 -12.19 2.71
C ILE A 164 -3.67 -13.32 2.68
N VAL A 165 -3.85 -14.30 1.80
CA VAL A 165 -2.90 -15.40 1.62
C VAL A 165 -2.48 -15.46 0.15
N THR A 166 -1.19 -15.60 -0.11
CA THR A 166 -0.63 -15.85 -1.44
C THR A 166 0.08 -17.20 -1.49
N GLU A 167 0.11 -17.78 -2.69
CA GLU A 167 0.89 -18.97 -2.99
C GLU A 167 1.72 -18.70 -4.23
N GLN A 168 3.01 -19.04 -4.17
CA GLN A 168 3.88 -18.99 -5.32
C GLN A 168 3.75 -20.32 -6.08
N TYR A 169 3.40 -20.27 -7.37
CA TYR A 169 3.40 -21.43 -8.26
C TYR A 169 2.83 -22.73 -7.62
N PRO A 170 1.55 -22.74 -7.18
CA PRO A 170 0.98 -23.83 -6.37
C PRO A 170 1.03 -25.20 -7.06
N LYS A 171 0.99 -25.24 -8.40
CA LYS A 171 1.12 -26.48 -9.19
C LYS A 171 2.46 -27.19 -9.00
N GLY A 172 3.52 -26.45 -8.70
CA GLY A 172 4.83 -27.03 -8.43
C GLY A 172 5.23 -27.00 -6.96
N LEU A 173 4.76 -26.04 -6.17
CA LEU A 173 5.19 -25.85 -4.79
C LEU A 173 4.28 -26.53 -3.73
N GLU A 174 3.27 -27.28 -4.19
CA GLU A 174 2.23 -27.94 -3.40
C GLU A 174 1.36 -26.94 -2.60
N ALA A 175 0.06 -27.27 -2.47
CA ALA A 175 -0.90 -26.45 -1.74
C ALA A 175 -0.70 -26.57 -0.22
N GLN A 176 -1.14 -25.57 0.55
CA GLN A 176 -0.93 -25.53 1.99
C GLN A 176 -1.73 -26.59 2.77
N PHE A 177 -1.18 -27.04 3.91
CA PHE A 177 -1.72 -28.13 4.74
C PHE A 177 -2.38 -27.65 6.06
N TRP A 178 -3.08 -26.51 6.09
CA TRP A 178 -3.87 -26.10 7.25
C TRP A 178 -5.37 -26.00 6.93
N LYS A 179 -6.19 -26.78 7.67
CA LYS A 179 -7.65 -26.70 7.68
C LYS A 179 -8.12 -25.53 8.55
N ILE A 180 -7.88 -24.31 8.10
CA ILE A 180 -8.54 -23.11 8.66
C ILE A 180 -9.43 -22.57 7.55
N ASN A 181 -10.72 -22.34 7.85
CA ASN A 181 -11.64 -21.66 6.94
C ASN A 181 -11.12 -20.23 6.73
N ILE A 182 -10.23 -20.06 5.74
CA ILE A 182 -9.72 -18.76 5.34
C ILE A 182 -10.58 -18.26 4.20
N PHE A 183 -11.16 -17.08 4.41
CA PHE A 183 -11.86 -16.35 3.35
C PHE A 183 -10.82 -15.81 2.37
N TYR A 184 -10.78 -16.41 1.18
CA TYR A 184 -9.96 -15.93 0.08
C TYR A 184 -10.50 -14.60 -0.43
N TYR A 185 -9.79 -13.50 -0.18
CA TYR A 185 -9.87 -12.32 -1.04
C TYR A 185 -8.54 -12.18 -1.78
N ILE A 186 -8.51 -12.66 -3.01
CA ILE A 186 -7.49 -12.27 -4.00
C ILE A 186 -7.81 -10.82 -4.35
N LEU A 187 -7.35 -9.87 -3.53
CA LEU A 187 -7.51 -8.46 -3.84
C LEU A 187 -6.35 -8.04 -4.74
N PHE A 188 -6.64 -8.03 -6.03
CA PHE A 188 -5.78 -7.49 -7.07
C PHE A 188 -5.48 -6.02 -6.73
N CYS A 189 -4.23 -5.74 -6.33
CA CYS A 189 -3.38 -4.53 -6.35
C CYS A 189 -3.92 -3.08 -6.45
N SER A 190 -5.23 -2.81 -6.59
CA SER A 190 -5.81 -1.49 -6.91
C SER A 190 -6.72 -0.91 -5.81
N LEU A 191 -7.06 -1.67 -4.77
CA LEU A 191 -8.05 -1.25 -3.74
C LEU A 191 -7.47 -0.95 -2.35
N ILE A 192 -6.16 -1.01 -2.16
CA ILE A 192 -5.52 -0.83 -0.83
C ILE A 192 -4.86 0.55 -0.74
N TYR A 193 -5.67 1.62 -0.65
CA TYR A 193 -5.18 3.00 -0.58
C TYR A 193 -5.21 3.62 0.84
N SER A 194 -5.70 2.91 1.88
CA SER A 194 -5.82 3.50 3.23
C SER A 194 -5.82 2.47 4.38
N VAL A 195 -5.05 1.39 4.27
CA VAL A 195 -4.99 0.35 5.31
C VAL A 195 -3.54 0.23 5.79
N ASN A 196 -3.32 0.22 7.10
CA ASN A 196 -2.02 -0.16 7.66
C ASN A 196 -1.87 -1.66 7.41
N ILE A 197 -0.84 -2.07 6.67
CA ILE A 197 -0.66 -3.48 6.39
C ILE A 197 0.33 -4.02 7.41
N CYS A 198 -0.18 -4.78 8.38
CA CYS A 198 0.68 -5.65 9.15
C CYS A 198 1.02 -6.83 8.25
N VAL A 199 2.16 -6.78 7.57
CA VAL A 199 2.61 -7.87 6.72
C VAL A 199 3.16 -8.98 7.63
N GLY A 200 2.25 -9.63 8.33
CA GLY A 200 2.49 -10.77 9.18
C GLY A 200 2.05 -12.01 8.44
N PHE A 201 3.04 -12.73 7.88
CA PHE A 201 3.23 -14.18 7.86
C PHE A 201 4.01 -14.61 6.64
N PHE A 202 5.23 -15.10 6.81
CA PHE A 202 6.14 -15.12 5.68
C PHE A 202 7.06 -16.34 5.70
N LEU A 203 6.73 -17.34 4.89
CA LEU A 203 7.55 -18.54 4.75
C LEU A 203 8.04 -18.79 3.33
N SER A 204 8.66 -17.77 2.73
CA SER A 204 9.66 -18.00 1.68
C SER A 204 10.55 -16.76 1.46
N LYS A 205 11.87 -16.95 1.63
CA LYS A 205 12.96 -15.99 1.35
C LYS A 205 12.65 -14.53 1.71
N THR A 206 12.92 -14.15 2.96
CA THR A 206 12.91 -12.75 3.45
C THR A 206 13.52 -11.76 2.45
N HIS A 207 14.62 -12.12 1.79
CA HIS A 207 15.33 -11.26 0.83
C HIS A 207 14.71 -11.16 -0.58
N VAL A 208 13.74 -12.02 -0.94
CA VAL A 208 13.09 -12.03 -2.25
C VAL A 208 11.66 -11.55 -2.14
N CYS A 209 10.70 -12.46 -1.86
CA CYS A 209 9.28 -12.13 -1.89
C CYS A 209 8.96 -11.07 -0.84
N ILE A 210 9.45 -11.24 0.39
CA ILE A 210 9.11 -10.36 1.52
C ILE A 210 9.66 -8.97 1.30
N GLN A 211 10.94 -8.88 0.95
CA GLN A 211 11.59 -7.61 0.74
C GLN A 211 10.97 -6.86 -0.44
N GLN A 212 10.68 -7.53 -1.55
CA GLN A 212 10.07 -6.88 -2.71
C GLN A 212 8.65 -6.40 -2.40
N THR A 213 7.82 -7.24 -1.79
CA THR A 213 6.46 -6.86 -1.39
C THR A 213 6.48 -5.70 -0.40
N ALA A 214 7.29 -5.76 0.64
CA ALA A 214 7.32 -4.73 1.67
C ALA A 214 7.81 -3.37 1.12
N LEU A 215 8.84 -3.38 0.26
CA LEU A 215 9.33 -2.17 -0.40
C LEU A 215 8.28 -1.58 -1.36
N GLU A 216 7.54 -2.41 -2.08
CA GLU A 216 6.46 -1.95 -2.97
C GLU A 216 5.29 -1.34 -2.17
N LEU A 217 4.89 -1.98 -1.07
CA LEU A 217 3.83 -1.47 -0.19
C LEU A 217 4.21 -0.13 0.44
N VAL A 218 5.44 0.00 0.94
CA VAL A 218 5.96 1.29 1.43
C VAL A 218 6.06 2.32 0.32
N GLY A 219 6.47 1.92 -0.90
CA GLY A 219 6.48 2.80 -2.08
C GLY A 219 5.09 3.33 -2.45
N ARG A 220 4.03 2.63 -2.05
CA ARG A 220 2.62 3.06 -2.20
C ARG A 220 2.11 3.89 -1.01
N GLY A 221 2.96 4.19 -0.03
CA GLY A 221 2.62 4.97 1.16
C GLY A 221 1.89 4.18 2.24
N LEU A 222 1.97 2.85 2.22
CA LEU A 222 1.37 1.98 3.24
C LEU A 222 2.35 1.75 4.38
N GLU A 223 1.84 1.75 5.61
CA GLU A 223 2.61 1.36 6.78
C GLU A 223 2.78 -0.16 6.78
N VAL A 224 4.02 -0.63 6.91
CA VAL A 224 4.37 -2.05 6.86
C VAL A 224 5.05 -2.48 8.14
N HIS A 225 4.50 -3.53 8.76
CA HIS A 225 5.12 -4.25 9.88
C HIS A 225 5.56 -5.64 9.45
N ILE A 226 6.79 -6.02 9.81
CA ILE A 226 7.39 -7.32 9.53
C ILE A 226 7.56 -8.07 10.85
N VAL A 227 6.91 -9.23 10.95
CA VAL A 227 7.00 -10.11 12.12
C VAL A 227 8.26 -10.99 12.00
N ALA A 228 9.35 -10.60 12.67
CA ALA A 228 10.66 -11.23 12.52
C ALA A 228 10.65 -12.73 12.88
N ASP A 229 9.97 -13.08 13.97
CA ASP A 229 9.78 -14.46 14.46
C ASP A 229 8.73 -15.26 13.67
N ALA A 230 8.08 -14.65 12.69
CA ALA A 230 7.22 -15.31 11.71
C ALA A 230 7.76 -15.22 10.26
N THR A 231 9.03 -14.85 10.09
CA THR A 231 9.71 -14.74 8.79
C THR A 231 10.98 -15.60 8.77
N SER A 232 11.30 -16.25 7.64
CA SER A 232 12.58 -16.95 7.50
C SER A 232 13.07 -17.07 6.06
N SER A 233 14.31 -17.53 5.91
CA SER A 233 15.00 -17.78 4.64
C SER A 233 15.76 -19.12 4.68
N ARG A 234 16.30 -19.51 3.53
CA ARG A 234 17.18 -20.69 3.42
C ARG A 234 18.52 -20.47 4.13
N SER A 235 19.04 -19.25 4.04
CA SER A 235 20.25 -18.78 4.71
C SER A 235 19.89 -17.82 5.84
N MET A 236 20.52 -17.98 7.01
CA MET A 236 20.38 -17.02 8.10
C MET A 236 21.03 -15.67 7.78
N MET A 237 22.12 -15.68 7.01
CA MET A 237 22.77 -14.45 6.55
C MET A 237 21.79 -13.61 5.70
N ASP A 238 21.14 -14.22 4.71
CA ASP A 238 20.16 -13.54 3.86
C ASP A 238 18.97 -13.02 4.67
N ARG A 239 18.52 -13.79 5.67
CA ARG A 239 17.44 -13.38 6.57
C ARG A 239 17.81 -12.12 7.36
N MET A 240 18.99 -12.12 7.99
CA MET A 240 19.44 -11.03 8.84
C MET A 240 19.62 -9.72 8.05
N PHE A 241 20.33 -9.78 6.92
CA PHE A 241 20.53 -8.59 6.08
C PHE A 241 19.24 -8.08 5.46
N ALA A 242 18.28 -8.96 5.13
CA ALA A 242 16.97 -8.52 4.65
C ALA A 242 16.17 -7.80 5.74
N LEU A 243 16.13 -8.34 6.98
CA LEU A 243 15.45 -7.68 8.09
C LEU A 243 16.10 -6.33 8.43
N GLU A 244 17.43 -6.25 8.46
CA GLU A 244 18.14 -4.98 8.70
C GLU A 244 17.83 -3.97 7.59
N ARG A 245 17.88 -4.38 6.32
CA ARG A 245 17.54 -3.51 5.20
C ARG A 245 16.12 -2.99 5.32
N LEU A 246 15.15 -3.87 5.63
CA LEU A 246 13.76 -3.49 5.82
C LEU A 246 13.62 -2.44 6.92
N ALA A 247 14.22 -2.67 8.09
CA ALA A 247 14.23 -1.71 9.19
C ALA A 247 14.76 -0.33 8.76
N ARG A 248 15.85 -0.30 7.98
CA ARG A 248 16.46 0.95 7.48
C ARG A 248 15.62 1.67 6.43
N THR A 249 14.67 0.99 5.79
CA THR A 249 13.74 1.58 4.81
C THR A 249 12.47 2.16 5.44
N GLY A 250 12.40 2.26 6.77
CA GLY A 250 11.24 2.78 7.49
C GLY A 250 10.14 1.74 7.73
N ILE A 251 10.45 0.47 7.52
CA ILE A 251 9.55 -0.65 7.81
C ILE A 251 9.77 -1.08 9.25
N ILE A 252 8.68 -1.31 9.99
CA ILE A 252 8.75 -1.66 11.40
C ILE A 252 9.00 -3.17 11.51
N VAL A 253 10.15 -3.55 12.02
CA VAL A 253 10.46 -4.95 12.34
C VAL A 253 10.08 -5.19 13.81
N THR A 254 9.19 -6.15 14.02
CA THR A 254 8.56 -6.42 15.32
C THR A 254 8.41 -7.94 15.53
N THR A 255 7.78 -8.36 16.62
CA THR A 255 7.57 -9.78 16.97
C THR A 255 6.09 -10.11 17.08
N SER A 256 5.79 -11.41 17.08
CA SER A 256 4.42 -11.90 17.12
C SER A 256 3.65 -11.47 18.37
N GLU A 257 4.32 -11.53 19.51
CA GLU A 257 3.77 -11.11 20.79
C GLU A 257 3.52 -9.61 20.84
N ALA A 258 4.48 -8.80 20.36
CA ALA A 258 4.37 -7.35 20.33
C ALA A 258 3.18 -6.87 19.48
N ILE A 259 3.01 -7.42 18.27
CA ILE A 259 1.87 -7.06 17.40
C ILE A 259 0.53 -7.42 18.06
N LEU A 260 0.42 -8.62 18.63
CA LEU A 260 -0.83 -9.08 19.24
C LEU A 260 -1.23 -8.23 20.46
N LEU A 261 -0.26 -7.84 21.28
CA LEU A 261 -0.49 -6.94 22.42
C LEU A 261 -0.81 -5.52 21.94
N GLN A 262 -0.10 -5.03 20.93
CA GLN A 262 -0.33 -3.69 20.37
C GLN A 262 -1.72 -3.55 19.76
N LEU A 263 -2.19 -4.57 19.03
CA LEU A 263 -3.53 -4.59 18.41
C LEU A 263 -4.68 -4.59 19.43
N ILE A 264 -4.43 -5.09 20.65
CA ILE A 264 -5.41 -5.05 21.74
C ILE A 264 -5.39 -3.72 22.48
N ALA A 265 -4.19 -3.14 22.63
CA ALA A 265 -3.89 -1.90 23.35
C ALA A 265 -4.17 -1.91 24.87
N ASP A 266 -5.25 -2.53 25.34
CA ASP A 266 -5.69 -2.49 26.75
C ASP A 266 -6.01 -3.88 27.33
N LYS A 267 -5.62 -4.10 28.59
CA LYS A 267 -5.96 -5.31 29.36
C LYS A 267 -7.47 -5.46 29.60
N ASP A 268 -8.21 -4.35 29.60
CA ASP A 268 -9.65 -4.32 29.84
C ASP A 268 -10.45 -4.62 28.56
N HIS A 269 -9.76 -4.81 27.42
CA HIS A 269 -10.38 -5.22 26.16
C HIS A 269 -11.09 -6.58 26.32
N PRO A 270 -12.32 -6.75 25.80
CA PRO A 270 -13.12 -7.98 26.02
C PRO A 270 -12.42 -9.25 25.54
N LYS A 271 -11.54 -9.14 24.54
CA LYS A 271 -10.77 -10.25 23.97
C LYS A 271 -9.35 -10.41 24.53
N PHE A 272 -8.97 -9.63 25.53
CA PHE A 272 -7.62 -9.65 26.09
C PHE A 272 -7.22 -11.05 26.57
N LYS A 273 -8.09 -11.72 27.34
CA LYS A 273 -7.81 -13.09 27.84
C LYS A 273 -7.63 -14.11 26.72
N GLU A 274 -8.41 -14.00 25.64
CA GLU A 274 -8.29 -14.89 24.49
C GLU A 274 -6.92 -14.75 23.82
N ILE A 275 -6.45 -13.52 23.60
CA ILE A 275 -5.14 -13.28 23.00
C ILE A 275 -4.00 -13.57 23.98
N GLN A 276 -4.14 -13.22 25.26
CA GLN A 276 -3.16 -13.54 26.30
C GLN A 276 -2.88 -15.05 26.34
N ASN A 277 -3.91 -15.88 26.16
CA ASN A 277 -3.74 -17.33 26.08
C ASN A 277 -2.89 -17.78 24.87
N LEU A 278 -2.89 -17.04 23.76
CA LEU A 278 -2.05 -17.33 22.59
C LEU A 278 -0.57 -17.06 22.83
N ILE A 279 -0.25 -16.06 23.65
CA ILE A 279 1.12 -15.59 23.94
C ILE A 279 1.61 -16.05 25.32
N LYS A 280 0.82 -16.83 26.06
CA LYS A 280 1.18 -17.33 27.39
C LYS A 280 2.48 -18.14 27.37
N ALA A 281 2.70 -18.90 26.29
CA ALA A 281 3.99 -19.49 25.98
C ALA A 281 4.75 -18.56 25.03
N SER A 282 6.01 -18.26 25.37
CA SER A 282 6.89 -17.48 24.51
C SER A 282 6.96 -18.08 23.10
N ALA A 283 7.20 -17.22 22.10
CA ALA A 283 7.45 -17.71 20.74
C ALA A 283 8.69 -18.62 20.72
N PRO A 284 8.71 -19.67 19.88
CA PRO A 284 9.91 -20.48 19.70
C PRO A 284 11.07 -19.64 19.17
N GLU A 285 12.28 -19.96 19.64
CA GLU A 285 13.51 -19.32 19.20
C GLU A 285 13.81 -19.67 17.74
N SER A 286 13.90 -18.67 16.88
CA SER A 286 14.20 -18.84 15.45
C SER A 286 15.62 -18.39 15.08
N GLY A 287 16.54 -18.37 16.05
CA GLY A 287 17.95 -18.04 15.83
C GLY A 287 18.22 -16.58 15.45
N LEU A 288 17.33 -15.67 15.85
CA LEU A 288 17.51 -14.22 15.64
C LEU A 288 18.45 -13.59 16.67
N LEU A 289 18.60 -14.21 17.84
CA LEU A 289 19.51 -13.78 18.90
C LEU A 289 20.76 -14.66 18.87
N SER A 290 21.94 -14.04 19.04
CA SER A 290 23.14 -14.79 19.40
C SER A 290 22.97 -15.34 20.81
N LYS A 291 23.23 -16.64 21.01
CA LYS A 291 23.36 -17.17 22.38
C LYS A 291 24.55 -16.45 23.02
N VAL A 292 24.25 -15.54 23.94
CA VAL A 292 25.24 -14.87 24.80
C VAL A 292 25.77 -15.88 25.80
#